data_AF-A0A960YAF0-F1
#
_entry.id   AF-A0A960YAF0-F1
#
_cell.length_a   1.000
_cell.length_b   1.000
_cell.length_c   1.000
_cell.angle_alpha   90.00
_cell.angle_beta   90.00
_cell.angle_gamma   90.00
#
_symmetry.space_group_name_H-M   'P 1'
#
loop_
_entity.id
_entity.type
_entity.pdbx_description
1 polymer ?
#
loop_
_entity_poly.entity_id
_entity_poly.type
_entity_poly.pdbx_seq_one_letter_code
_entity_poly.pdbx_strand_id
1 'polypeptide(L)'
;MSQRTAAIDGISEKDIVRLLEGMLHFFGNLERYPLTNKIVADDAAGLHKAFVRMIGSSVPTITISELHNALEVNDTELSAAAQNNPVVEAFVFYMLEQNLRSIRISREISLQEFKAFLAMLVASKPSDDLAAQLREKNVRLAHIERQVERTVEETRFDKVPLETRSATRPSGMPRQDPTSPPTT
;
A
#
# COMPACT_ATOMS: atom_id res chain seq x y z
N MET A 1 35.28 -2.13 11.71
CA MET A 1 33.86 -2.06 12.10
C MET A 1 33.11 -3.08 11.26
N SER A 2 32.74 -4.23 11.84
CA SER A 2 32.02 -5.28 11.12
C SER A 2 30.55 -4.88 11.00
N GLN A 3 30.09 -4.62 9.77
CA GLN A 3 28.67 -4.52 9.47
C GLN A 3 28.05 -5.90 9.72
N ARG A 4 27.37 -6.07 10.86
CA ARG A 4 26.42 -7.19 11.03
C ARG A 4 25.23 -6.84 10.15
N THR A 5 25.19 -7.41 8.94
CA THR A 5 24.01 -7.39 8.09
C THR A 5 22.88 -7.99 8.90
N ALA A 6 21.83 -7.22 9.19
CA ALA A 6 20.62 -7.76 9.80
C ALA A 6 20.08 -8.85 8.85
N ALA A 7 19.90 -10.06 9.38
CA ALA A 7 19.29 -11.14 8.65
C ALA A 7 17.84 -11.24 9.09
N ILE A 8 16.93 -11.16 8.13
CA ILE A 8 15.48 -11.30 8.33
C ILE A 8 15.13 -12.72 7.91
N ASP A 9 14.79 -13.58 8.86
CA ASP A 9 14.57 -15.01 8.63
C ASP A 9 15.71 -15.74 7.89
N GLY A 10 16.95 -15.29 8.08
CA GLY A 10 18.12 -15.83 7.39
C GLY A 10 18.35 -15.28 5.97
N ILE A 11 17.50 -14.35 5.52
CA ILE A 11 17.68 -13.57 4.30
C ILE A 11 18.44 -12.28 4.63
N SER A 12 19.49 -11.97 3.87
CA SER A 12 20.20 -10.72 4.07
C SER A 12 19.44 -9.54 3.46
N GLU A 13 19.42 -8.38 4.13
CA GLU A 13 18.85 -7.15 3.57
C GLU A 13 19.44 -6.78 2.20
N LYS A 14 20.73 -7.09 1.98
CA LYS A 14 21.38 -6.89 0.69
C LYS A 14 20.73 -7.72 -0.42
N ASP A 15 20.32 -8.94 -0.13
CA ASP A 15 19.65 -9.78 -1.12
C ASP A 15 18.20 -9.34 -1.35
N ILE A 16 17.52 -8.83 -0.32
CA ILE A 16 16.21 -8.17 -0.47
C ILE A 16 16.33 -6.99 -1.42
N VAL A 17 17.27 -6.06 -1.19
CA VAL A 17 17.48 -4.89 -2.06
C VAL A 17 17.76 -5.31 -3.51
N ARG A 18 18.57 -6.34 -3.72
CA ARG A 18 18.84 -6.89 -5.07
C ARG A 18 17.61 -7.49 -5.73
N LEU A 19 16.74 -8.14 -4.94
CA LEU A 19 15.47 -8.66 -5.46
C LEU A 19 14.59 -7.51 -5.93
N LEU A 20 14.45 -6.45 -5.13
CA LEU A 20 13.66 -5.27 -5.48
C LEU A 20 14.21 -4.57 -6.72
N GLU A 21 15.54 -4.42 -6.81
CA GLU A 21 16.21 -3.85 -7.99
C GLU A 21 15.89 -4.67 -9.25
N GLY A 22 15.98 -5.99 -9.17
CA GLY A 22 15.64 -6.87 -10.27
C GLY A 22 14.17 -6.81 -10.67
N MET A 23 13.26 -6.64 -9.71
CA MET A 23 11.83 -6.43 -9.97
C MET A 23 11.58 -5.12 -10.70
N LEU A 24 12.12 -3.99 -10.20
CA LEU A 24 11.98 -2.68 -10.85
C LEU A 24 12.58 -2.67 -12.27
N HIS A 25 13.74 -3.30 -12.44
CA HIS A 25 14.36 -3.45 -13.77
C HIS A 25 13.46 -4.26 -14.72
N PHE A 26 12.90 -5.37 -14.23
CA PHE A 26 11.95 -6.17 -15.01
C PHE A 26 10.71 -5.36 -15.39
N PHE A 27 10.15 -4.56 -14.46
CA PHE A 27 9.00 -3.71 -14.73
C PHE A 27 9.29 -2.69 -15.83
N GLY A 28 10.41 -1.97 -15.73
CA GLY A 28 10.82 -1.01 -16.76
C GLY A 28 11.07 -1.65 -18.13
N ASN A 29 11.52 -2.91 -18.18
CA ASN A 29 11.67 -3.64 -19.44
C ASN A 29 10.32 -4.13 -20.00
N LEU A 30 9.39 -4.54 -19.15
CA LEU A 30 8.06 -4.99 -19.56
C LEU A 30 7.19 -3.83 -20.10
N GLU A 31 7.40 -2.61 -19.61
CA GLU A 31 6.75 -1.41 -20.19
C GLU A 31 7.20 -1.13 -21.62
N ARG A 32 8.43 -1.54 -21.98
CA ARG A 32 9.04 -1.27 -23.30
C ARG A 32 8.88 -2.42 -24.27
N TYR A 33 8.81 -3.65 -23.78
CA TYR A 33 8.84 -4.85 -24.58
C TYR A 33 7.78 -5.86 -24.13
N PRO A 34 7.14 -6.60 -25.05
CA PRO A 34 6.20 -7.64 -24.69
C PRO A 34 6.89 -8.77 -23.90
N LEU A 35 6.12 -9.50 -23.10
CA LEU A 35 6.60 -10.62 -22.27
C LEU A 35 7.30 -11.74 -23.08
N THR A 36 7.02 -11.84 -24.38
CA THR A 36 7.66 -12.80 -25.30
C THR A 36 9.04 -12.36 -25.77
N ASN A 37 9.44 -11.11 -25.52
CA ASN A 37 10.76 -10.61 -25.85
C ASN A 37 11.82 -11.35 -25.01
N LYS A 38 12.93 -11.73 -25.66
CA LYS A 38 14.01 -12.48 -25.03
C LYS A 38 14.59 -11.74 -23.81
N ILE A 39 14.73 -10.41 -23.85
CA ILE A 39 15.27 -9.62 -22.74
C ILE A 39 14.40 -9.79 -21.49
N VAL A 40 13.09 -9.60 -21.64
CA VAL A 40 12.12 -9.74 -20.55
C VAL A 40 12.06 -11.20 -20.06
N ALA A 41 12.12 -12.16 -20.99
CA ALA A 41 12.08 -13.57 -20.65
C ALA A 41 13.31 -14.05 -19.87
N ASP A 42 14.50 -13.53 -20.22
CA ASP A 42 15.79 -13.80 -19.58
C ASP A 42 15.87 -13.09 -18.22
N ASP A 43 15.41 -11.84 -18.13
CA ASP A 43 15.33 -11.09 -16.88
C ASP A 43 14.44 -11.79 -15.85
N ALA A 44 13.24 -12.22 -16.24
CA ALA A 44 12.36 -12.98 -15.35
C ALA A 44 12.99 -14.31 -14.90
N ALA A 45 13.72 -14.99 -15.78
CA ALA A 45 14.42 -16.23 -15.42
C ALA A 45 15.57 -15.97 -14.44
N GLY A 46 16.34 -14.91 -14.66
CA GLY A 46 17.40 -14.46 -13.76
C GLY A 46 16.86 -14.07 -12.38
N LEU A 47 15.77 -13.30 -12.37
CA LEU A 47 15.09 -12.86 -11.15
C LEU A 47 14.48 -14.04 -10.38
N HIS A 48 13.81 -14.98 -11.06
CA HIS A 48 13.29 -16.20 -10.44
C HIS A 48 14.40 -17.04 -9.79
N LYS A 49 15.53 -17.22 -10.50
CA LYS A 49 16.69 -17.94 -9.96
C LYS A 49 17.28 -17.23 -8.75
N ALA A 50 17.38 -15.89 -8.78
CA ALA A 50 17.85 -15.10 -7.65
C ALA A 50 16.92 -15.22 -6.44
N PHE A 51 15.61 -15.14 -6.67
CA PHE A 51 14.56 -15.32 -5.66
C PHE A 51 14.63 -16.69 -4.98
N VAL A 52 14.63 -17.78 -5.74
CA VAL A 52 14.70 -19.15 -5.20
C VAL A 52 15.99 -19.37 -4.41
N ARG A 53 17.11 -18.81 -4.89
CA ARG A 53 18.40 -18.88 -4.19
C ARG A 53 18.39 -18.10 -2.87
N MET A 54 17.79 -16.91 -2.87
CA MET A 54 17.73 -16.02 -1.70
C MET A 54 16.92 -16.64 -0.56
N ILE A 55 15.73 -17.16 -0.88
CA ILE A 55 14.82 -17.76 0.10
C ILE A 55 15.38 -19.09 0.64
N GLY A 56 16.13 -19.83 -0.19
CA GLY A 56 16.79 -21.06 0.21
C GLY A 56 15.82 -22.14 0.72
N SER A 57 16.34 -23.11 1.46
CA SER A 57 15.53 -24.25 1.95
C SER A 57 14.70 -23.93 3.20
N SER A 58 15.06 -22.88 3.95
CA SER A 58 14.53 -22.63 5.29
C SER A 58 13.34 -21.68 5.33
N VAL A 59 13.20 -20.81 4.31
CA VAL A 59 12.09 -19.86 4.24
C VAL A 59 11.06 -20.42 3.22
N PRO A 60 9.82 -20.71 3.62
CA PRO A 60 8.82 -21.25 2.69
C PRO A 60 8.20 -20.15 1.82
N THR A 61 8.08 -18.94 2.35
CA THR A 61 7.41 -17.79 1.73
C THR A 61 8.11 -16.50 2.11
N ILE A 62 8.18 -15.54 1.19
CA ILE A 62 8.49 -14.16 1.51
C ILE A 62 7.22 -13.33 1.43
N THR A 63 7.02 -12.44 2.40
CA THR A 63 5.99 -11.40 2.36
C THR A 63 6.72 -10.05 2.39
N ILE A 64 6.49 -9.20 1.40
CA ILE A 64 6.97 -7.83 1.33
C ILE A 64 5.76 -6.94 1.53
N SER A 65 5.78 -6.13 2.59
CA SER A 65 4.66 -5.26 2.95
C SER A 65 5.12 -3.82 3.02
N GLU A 66 4.21 -2.91 2.73
CA GLU A 66 4.38 -1.48 3.00
C GLU A 66 3.55 -1.13 4.23
N LEU A 67 4.19 -0.52 5.24
CA LEU A 67 3.54 0.00 6.43
C LEU A 67 4.14 1.36 6.81
N HIS A 68 3.30 2.39 6.83
CA HIS A 68 3.70 3.76 7.22
C HIS A 68 4.90 4.31 6.41
N ASN A 69 4.94 4.05 5.11
CA ASN A 69 6.02 4.36 4.17
C ASN A 69 7.36 3.64 4.46
N ALA A 70 7.33 2.56 5.25
CA ALA A 70 8.47 1.70 5.48
C ALA A 70 8.22 0.32 4.86
N LEU A 71 9.28 -0.28 4.31
CA LEU A 71 9.20 -1.63 3.78
C LEU A 71 9.46 -2.65 4.90
N GLU A 72 8.57 -3.62 5.03
CA GLU A 72 8.73 -4.78 5.90
C GLU A 72 8.90 -6.05 5.07
N VAL A 73 9.75 -6.95 5.53
CA VAL A 73 9.89 -8.29 4.98
C VAL A 73 9.62 -9.30 6.08
N ASN A 74 8.66 -10.19 5.85
CA ASN A 74 8.18 -11.16 6.85
C ASN A 74 7.92 -10.52 8.22
N ASP A 75 7.14 -9.44 8.21
CA ASP A 75 6.76 -8.66 9.41
C ASP A 75 7.95 -8.06 10.19
N THR A 76 9.12 -7.97 9.54
CA THR A 76 10.32 -7.31 10.07
C THR A 76 10.66 -6.10 9.21
N GLU A 77 10.65 -4.93 9.82
CA GLU A 77 11.07 -3.69 9.16
C GLU A 77 12.54 -3.76 8.73
N LEU A 78 12.84 -3.30 7.52
CA LEU A 78 14.23 -3.16 7.08
C LEU A 78 14.97 -2.13 7.94
N SER A 79 16.27 -2.31 8.14
CA SER A 79 17.11 -1.35 8.84
C SER A 79 17.06 0.03 8.19
N ALA A 80 17.29 1.09 8.98
CA ALA A 80 17.32 2.46 8.46
C ALA A 80 18.31 2.65 7.30
N ALA A 81 19.42 1.90 7.28
CA ALA A 81 20.37 1.94 6.17
C ALA A 81 19.77 1.37 4.87
N ALA A 82 18.96 0.31 4.98
CA ALA A 82 18.25 -0.28 3.85
C ALA A 82 17.05 0.57 3.42
N GLN A 83 16.29 1.15 4.36
CA GLN A 83 15.16 2.05 4.03
C GLN A 83 15.62 3.29 3.24
N ASN A 84 16.80 3.83 3.56
CA ASN A 84 17.39 4.97 2.83
C ASN A 84 18.01 4.57 1.47
N ASN A 85 17.88 3.32 1.04
CA ASN A 85 18.35 2.90 -0.27
C ASN A 85 17.38 3.39 -1.35
N PRO A 86 17.84 4.07 -2.41
CA PRO A 86 16.98 4.57 -3.48
C PRO A 86 16.11 3.50 -4.15
N VAL A 87 16.59 2.24 -4.19
CA VAL A 87 15.83 1.11 -4.73
C VAL A 87 14.64 0.77 -3.84
N VAL A 88 14.82 0.80 -2.51
CA VAL A 88 13.75 0.53 -1.55
C VAL A 88 12.71 1.65 -1.60
N GLU A 89 13.16 2.90 -1.61
CA GLU A 89 12.27 4.06 -1.76
C GLU A 89 11.46 3.99 -3.06
N ALA A 90 12.10 3.70 -4.20
CA ALA A 90 11.41 3.54 -5.48
C ALA A 90 10.40 2.37 -5.45
N PHE A 91 10.72 1.29 -4.74
CA PHE A 91 9.82 0.14 -4.62
C PHE A 91 8.62 0.45 -3.71
N VAL A 92 8.81 1.16 -2.61
CA VAL A 92 7.72 1.66 -1.75
C VAL A 92 6.80 2.57 -2.57
N PHE A 93 7.38 3.50 -3.33
CA PHE A 93 6.62 4.36 -4.22
C PHE A 93 5.80 3.55 -5.25
N TYR A 94 6.42 2.55 -5.88
CA TYR A 94 5.70 1.62 -6.76
C TYR A 94 4.54 0.91 -6.05
N MET A 95 4.74 0.40 -4.83
CA MET A 95 3.67 -0.22 -4.06
C MET A 95 2.51 0.75 -3.81
N LEU A 96 2.81 1.99 -3.43
CA LEU A 96 1.80 3.02 -3.21
C LEU A 96 1.05 3.41 -4.49
N GLU A 97 1.75 3.64 -5.60
CA GLU A 97 1.13 3.97 -6.90
C GLU A 97 0.21 2.85 -7.38
N GLN A 98 0.64 1.60 -7.16
CA GLN A 98 -0.14 0.42 -7.51
C GLN A 98 -1.17 0.06 -6.45
N ASN A 99 -1.36 0.87 -5.40
CA ASN A 99 -2.26 0.60 -4.28
C ASN A 99 -2.07 -0.82 -3.69
N LEU A 100 -0.81 -1.23 -3.52
CA LEU A 100 -0.39 -2.51 -2.96
C LEU A 100 -0.04 -2.35 -1.50
N ARG A 101 -0.62 -3.19 -0.65
CA ARG A 101 -0.27 -3.29 0.77
C ARG A 101 0.78 -4.36 1.01
N SER A 102 0.60 -5.53 0.42
CA SER A 102 1.53 -6.64 0.59
C SER A 102 1.63 -7.53 -0.65
N ILE A 103 2.82 -8.09 -0.85
CA ILE A 103 3.15 -9.07 -1.88
C ILE A 103 3.69 -10.30 -1.16
N ARG A 104 3.07 -11.45 -1.36
CA ARG A 104 3.55 -12.73 -0.83
C ARG A 104 3.90 -13.68 -1.96
N ILE A 105 5.08 -14.29 -1.91
CA ILE A 105 5.55 -15.24 -2.92
C ILE A 105 6.10 -16.48 -2.21
N SER A 106 5.62 -17.66 -2.59
CA SER A 106 6.11 -18.95 -2.11
C SER A 106 7.35 -19.38 -2.89
N ARG A 107 8.27 -20.07 -2.20
CA ARG A 107 9.50 -20.62 -2.78
C ARG A 107 9.23 -21.55 -3.96
N GLU A 108 8.15 -22.32 -3.89
CA GLU A 108 7.83 -23.36 -4.87
C GLU A 108 7.23 -22.80 -6.16
N ILE A 109 7.12 -21.47 -6.27
CA ILE A 109 6.58 -20.82 -7.46
C ILE A 109 7.36 -21.25 -8.71
N SER A 110 6.63 -21.74 -9.71
CA SER A 110 7.23 -22.09 -10.99
C SER A 110 7.67 -20.81 -11.74
N LEU A 111 8.64 -20.93 -12.66
CA LEU A 111 9.04 -19.80 -13.50
C LEU A 111 7.85 -19.21 -14.28
N GLN A 112 6.92 -20.06 -14.71
CA GLN A 112 5.74 -19.62 -15.45
C GLN A 112 4.80 -18.80 -14.56
N GLU A 113 4.51 -19.28 -13.35
CA GLU A 113 3.70 -18.53 -12.38
C GLU A 113 4.37 -17.23 -11.97
N PHE A 114 5.69 -17.24 -11.75
CA PHE A 114 6.46 -16.07 -11.38
C PHE A 114 6.41 -15.00 -12.49
N LYS A 115 6.58 -15.41 -13.76
CA LYS A 115 6.42 -14.53 -14.92
C LYS A 115 5.02 -13.93 -15.01
N ALA A 116 3.99 -14.75 -14.85
CA ALA A 116 2.61 -14.30 -14.88
C ALA A 116 2.31 -13.31 -13.75
N PHE A 117 2.80 -13.61 -12.54
CA PHE A 117 2.70 -12.76 -11.36
C PHE A 117 3.31 -11.37 -11.60
N LEU A 118 4.58 -11.31 -12.05
CA LEU A 118 5.23 -10.03 -12.32
C LEU A 118 4.55 -9.24 -13.45
N ALA A 119 4.10 -9.94 -14.49
CA ALA A 119 3.38 -9.28 -15.58
C ALA A 119 2.04 -8.70 -15.14
N MET A 120 1.32 -9.39 -14.25
CA MET A 120 0.07 -8.89 -13.68
C MET A 120 0.30 -7.69 -12.76
N LEU A 121 1.35 -7.71 -11.94
CA LEU A 121 1.72 -6.57 -11.09
C LEU A 121 1.86 -5.27 -11.90
N VAL A 122 2.47 -5.34 -13.09
CA VAL A 122 2.67 -4.18 -13.97
C VAL A 122 1.40 -3.83 -14.75
N ALA A 123 0.65 -4.83 -15.23
CA ALA A 123 -0.51 -4.60 -16.09
C ALA A 123 -1.76 -4.16 -15.32
N SER A 124 -1.83 -4.45 -14.03
CA SER A 124 -3.03 -4.19 -13.23
C SER A 124 -3.18 -2.71 -12.92
N LYS A 125 -4.37 -2.18 -13.16
CA LYS A 125 -4.72 -0.86 -12.63
C LYS A 125 -5.07 -0.99 -11.14
N PRO A 126 -4.94 0.09 -10.35
CA PRO A 126 -5.31 0.09 -8.93
C PRO A 126 -6.74 -0.42 -8.65
N SER A 127 -7.66 -0.22 -9.60
CA SER A 127 -9.06 -0.66 -9.55
C SER A 127 -9.29 -2.14 -9.88
N ASP A 128 -8.29 -2.84 -10.41
CA ASP A 128 -8.46 -4.20 -10.91
C ASP A 128 -8.38 -5.22 -9.76
N ASP A 129 -9.30 -6.19 -9.75
CA ASP A 129 -9.26 -7.35 -8.84
C ASP A 129 -8.12 -8.29 -9.24
N LEU A 130 -6.92 -7.90 -8.82
CA LEU A 130 -5.67 -8.61 -9.11
C LEU A 130 -5.67 -10.03 -8.52
N ALA A 131 -6.37 -10.24 -7.41
CA ALA A 131 -6.53 -11.55 -6.81
C ALA A 131 -7.43 -12.48 -7.66
N ALA A 132 -8.45 -11.95 -8.34
CA ALA A 132 -9.18 -12.71 -9.35
C ALA A 132 -8.32 -13.03 -10.58
N GLN A 133 -7.55 -12.06 -11.08
CA GLN A 133 -6.69 -12.28 -12.25
C GLN A 133 -5.60 -13.34 -12.00
N LEU A 134 -4.98 -13.32 -10.81
CA LEU A 134 -4.01 -14.34 -10.40
C LEU A 134 -4.65 -15.75 -10.43
N ARG A 135 -5.88 -15.88 -9.92
CA ARG A 135 -6.64 -17.14 -9.95
C ARG A 135 -6.94 -17.61 -11.38
N GLU A 136 -7.38 -16.70 -12.26
CA GLU A 136 -7.63 -17.01 -13.68
C GLU A 136 -6.37 -17.47 -14.43
N LYS A 137 -5.22 -16.89 -14.10
CA LYS A 137 -3.91 -17.26 -14.66
C LYS A 137 -3.29 -18.49 -13.98
N ASN A 138 -4.00 -19.15 -13.07
CA ASN A 138 -3.53 -20.29 -12.27
C ASN A 138 -2.27 -19.98 -11.45
N VAL A 139 -2.05 -18.73 -11.06
CA VAL A 139 -0.98 -18.35 -10.13
C VAL A 139 -1.49 -18.62 -8.71
N ARG A 140 -0.99 -19.68 -8.08
CA ARG A 140 -1.44 -20.13 -6.74
C ARG A 140 -0.44 -19.85 -5.64
N LEU A 141 0.81 -19.65 -6.03
CA LEU A 141 1.96 -19.52 -5.14
C LEU A 141 2.42 -18.06 -4.97
N ALA A 142 1.64 -17.11 -5.47
CA ALA A 142 1.80 -15.69 -5.19
C ALA A 142 0.45 -15.05 -4.83
N HIS A 143 0.47 -14.13 -3.87
CA HIS A 143 -0.70 -13.41 -3.37
C HIS A 143 -0.40 -11.93 -3.26
N ILE A 144 -1.42 -11.11 -3.46
CA ILE A 144 -1.34 -9.66 -3.37
C ILE A 144 -2.50 -9.15 -2.52
N GLU A 145 -2.19 -8.27 -1.59
CA GLU A 145 -3.17 -7.49 -0.84
C GLU A 145 -3.09 -6.03 -1.28
N ARG A 146 -4.22 -5.40 -1.62
CA ARG A 146 -4.31 -3.97 -1.94
C ARG A 146 -4.65 -3.15 -0.70
N GLN A 147 -4.26 -1.87 -0.65
CA GLN A 147 -4.81 -1.01 0.40
C GLN A 147 -6.30 -0.78 0.08
N VAL A 148 -7.17 -1.06 1.05
CA VAL A 148 -8.58 -0.74 0.90
C VAL A 148 -8.67 0.78 0.92
N GLU A 149 -9.06 1.40 -0.20
CA GLU A 149 -9.50 2.80 -0.16
C GLU A 149 -10.59 2.86 0.91
N ARG A 150 -10.30 3.53 2.03
CA ARG A 150 -11.38 3.98 2.89
C ARG A 150 -12.17 4.96 2.05
N THR A 151 -13.25 4.48 1.43
CA THR A 151 -14.36 5.33 1.06
C THR A 151 -14.73 6.01 2.36
N VAL A 152 -14.28 7.25 2.54
CA VAL A 152 -14.88 8.15 3.51
C VAL A 152 -16.32 8.21 3.05
N GLU A 153 -17.20 7.44 3.71
CA GLU A 153 -18.62 7.70 3.61
C GLU A 153 -18.74 9.19 3.92
N GLU A 154 -19.07 9.98 2.90
CA GLU A 154 -19.62 11.30 3.07
C GLU A 154 -20.70 11.11 4.12
N THR A 155 -20.39 11.51 5.34
CA THR A 155 -21.37 11.64 6.38
C THR A 155 -22.29 12.70 5.82
N ARG A 156 -23.39 12.26 5.18
CA ARG A 156 -24.52 13.11 4.87
C ARG A 156 -24.89 13.69 6.22
N PHE A 157 -24.44 14.92 6.48
CA PHE A 157 -25.01 15.74 7.51
C PHE A 157 -26.47 15.88 7.09
N ASP A 158 -27.31 15.06 7.72
CA ASP A 158 -28.74 15.26 7.74
C ASP A 158 -28.95 16.75 8.00
N LYS A 159 -29.63 17.38 7.05
CA LYS A 159 -30.11 18.74 7.20
C LYS A 159 -30.96 18.75 8.46
N VAL A 160 -30.37 19.17 9.57
CA VAL A 160 -31.12 19.58 10.75
C VAL A 160 -31.96 20.76 10.28
N PRO A 161 -33.31 20.69 10.31
CA PRO A 161 -34.12 21.86 10.05
C PRO A 161 -33.74 22.89 11.11
N LEU A 162 -33.21 24.02 10.69
CA LEU A 162 -33.06 25.20 11.52
C LEU A 162 -34.47 25.61 11.96
N GLU A 163 -34.91 25.15 13.13
CA GLU A 163 -36.02 25.77 13.84
C GLU A 163 -35.63 27.24 14.04
N THR A 164 -36.31 28.10 13.31
CA THR A 164 -36.13 29.55 13.37
C THR A 164 -36.71 30.04 14.70
N ARG A 165 -35.97 29.91 15.79
CA ARG A 165 -36.27 30.61 17.04
C ARG A 165 -35.93 32.08 16.86
N SER A 166 -36.87 32.84 16.31
CA SER A 166 -36.85 34.29 16.41
C SER A 166 -37.28 34.72 17.81
N ALA A 167 -36.27 35.03 18.61
CA ALA A 167 -36.21 35.87 19.79
C ALA A 167 -37.53 36.45 20.35
N THR A 168 -37.92 35.94 21.53
CA THR A 168 -38.73 36.68 22.50
C THR A 168 -37.91 37.86 23.03
N ARG A 169 -38.27 39.09 22.63
CA ARG A 169 -37.77 40.33 23.27
C ARG A 169 -38.36 40.47 24.68
N PRO A 170 -37.56 40.72 25.73
CA PRO A 170 -38.04 41.43 26.91
C PRO A 170 -37.75 42.92 26.74
N SER A 171 -38.77 43.76 26.75
CA SER A 171 -38.61 45.20 26.98
C SER A 171 -39.74 45.64 27.89
N GLY A 172 -39.39 45.79 29.16
CA GLY A 172 -40.23 46.51 30.11
C GLY A 172 -40.20 48.00 29.80
N MET A 173 -41.35 48.65 29.92
CA MET A 173 -41.57 49.72 30.91
C MET A 173 -43.01 50.24 30.83
N PRO A 174 -43.49 50.87 31.92
CA PRO A 174 -44.89 50.93 32.32
C PRO A 174 -45.64 52.12 31.71
N ARG A 175 -46.98 52.02 31.69
CA ARG A 175 -47.84 53.19 31.53
C ARG A 175 -47.96 53.90 32.89
N GLN A 176 -47.46 55.13 32.96
CA GLN A 176 -47.87 56.12 33.98
C GLN A 176 -48.59 57.27 33.28
N ASP A 177 -49.77 57.61 33.80
CA ASP A 177 -50.23 58.96 34.21
C ASP A 177 -51.78 59.03 34.23
N PRO A 178 -52.41 60.00 34.93
CA PRO A 178 -52.01 60.68 36.16
C PRO A 178 -53.19 60.84 37.15
N THR A 179 -52.95 60.75 38.47
CA THR A 179 -53.82 61.41 39.48
C THR A 179 -53.02 61.71 40.75
N SER A 180 -52.76 63.01 40.93
CA SER A 180 -52.25 63.79 42.07
C SER A 180 -52.96 63.51 43.42
N PRO A 181 -52.68 64.23 44.55
CA PRO A 181 -51.51 64.98 45.07
C PRO A 181 -51.15 64.55 46.54
N PRO A 182 -50.22 65.21 47.26
CA PRO A 182 -49.54 64.65 48.44
C PRO A 182 -50.18 65.07 49.77
N THR A 183 -49.87 64.35 50.86
CA THR A 183 -50.01 64.90 52.21
C THR A 183 -49.00 64.27 53.17
N THR A 184 -48.07 65.13 53.59
CA THR A 184 -47.34 65.27 54.87
C THR A 184 -46.89 64.04 55.65
#